data_AF-B2TP78-F1
#
_entry.id   AF-B2TP78-F1
#
_cell.length_a   1.000
_cell.length_b   1.000
_cell.length_c   1.000
_cell.angle_alpha   90.00
_cell.angle_beta   90.00
_cell.angle_gamma   90.00
#
_symmetry.space_group_name_H-M   'P 1'
#
loop_
_entity.id
_entity.type
_entity.pdbx_description
1 polymer ?
#
loop_
_entity_poly.entity_id
_entity_poly.type
_entity_poly.pdbx_seq_one_letter_code
_entity_poly.pdbx_strand_id
1 'polypeptide(L)' 'MKIKDLLKLKRKIIIRKKLLNFLLVWFNPRNTLMIVLSKNLDKHIAKYQKILSLQHKHENYKLDMVRLAIA' A
#
# COMPACT_ATOMS: atom_id res chain seq x y z
N MET A 1 -1.88 15.87 1.73
CA MET A 1 -2.16 14.72 2.62
C MET A 1 -1.20 14.82 3.78
N LYS A 2 -1.67 14.83 5.04
CA LYS A 2 -0.79 15.11 6.19
C LYS A 2 0.11 13.89 6.44
N ILE A 3 1.38 14.11 6.85
CA ILE A 3 2.36 13.04 7.16
C ILE A 3 1.80 11.98 8.13
N LYS A 4 0.89 12.40 9.02
CA LYS A 4 0.16 11.53 9.96
C LYS A 4 -0.71 10.47 9.25
N ASP A 5 -1.25 10.76 8.08
CA ASP A 5 -2.10 9.83 7.31
C ASP A 5 -1.26 8.72 6.66
N LEU A 6 -0.06 9.06 6.18
CA LEU A 6 0.93 8.11 5.66
C LEU A 6 1.40 7.13 6.75
N LEU A 7 1.66 7.62 7.96
CA LEU A 7 2.03 6.77 9.10
C LEU A 7 0.90 5.81 9.50
N LYS A 8 -0.36 6.27 9.50
CA LYS A 8 -1.54 5.41 9.75
C LYS A 8 -1.65 4.29 8.70
N LEU A 9 -1.39 4.60 7.43
CA LEU A 9 -1.41 3.61 6.35
C LEU A 9 -0.30 2.59 6.48
N LYS A 10 0.93 3.04 6.77
CA LYS A 10 2.08 2.16 7.00
C LYS A 10 1.82 1.20 8.18
N ARG A 11 1.23 1.69 9.27
CA ARG A 11 0.83 0.86 10.43
C ARG A 11 -0.19 -0.21 10.05
N LYS A 12 -1.23 0.15 9.28
CA LYS A 12 -2.24 -0.82 8.81
C LYS A 12 -1.61 -1.93 7.95
N ILE A 13 -0.64 -1.59 7.10
CA ILE A 13 0.07 -2.57 6.27
C ILE A 13 0.90 -3.53 7.14
N ILE A 14 1.66 -3.00 8.12
CA ILE A 14 2.46 -3.81 9.04
C ILE A 14 1.59 -4.78 9.84
N ILE A 15 0.45 -4.30 10.38
CA ILE A 15 -0.48 -5.13 11.14
C ILE A 15 -1.01 -6.27 10.26
N ARG A 16 -1.47 -5.97 9.04
CA ARG A 16 -1.96 -6.99 8.11
C ARG A 16 -0.88 -8.01 7.72
N LYS A 17 0.37 -7.56 7.54
CA LYS A 17 1.50 -8.43 7.23
C LYS A 17 1.84 -9.38 8.39
N LYS A 18 1.83 -8.87 9.63
CA LYS A 18 2.00 -9.68 10.85
C LYS A 18 0.86 -10.68 11.02
N LEU A 19 -0.38 -10.27 10.76
CA LEU A 19 -1.56 -11.12 10.88
C LEU A 19 -1.53 -12.27 9.86
N LEU A 20 -1.10 -11.99 8.62
CA LEU A 20 -0.87 -13.03 7.62
C LEU A 20 0.25 -13.99 8.02
N ASN A 21 1.38 -13.46 8.54
CA ASN A 21 2.51 -14.27 8.99
C ASN A 21 2.13 -15.16 10.19
N PHE A 22 1.23 -14.69 11.04
CA PHE A 22 0.70 -15.44 12.17
C PHE A 22 -0.28 -16.52 11.73
N LEU A 23 -1.15 -16.22 10.76
CA LEU A 23 -2.00 -17.21 10.12
C LEU A 23 -1.20 -18.29 9.38
N LEU A 24 -0.04 -17.93 8.80
CA LEU A 24 0.91 -18.87 8.18
C LEU A 24 1.52 -19.88 9.16
N VAL A 25 1.63 -19.52 10.44
CA VAL A 25 2.14 -20.43 11.48
C VAL A 25 1.08 -21.46 11.90
N TRP A 26 -0.21 -21.07 11.88
CA TRP A 26 -1.31 -21.95 12.29
C TRP A 26 -2.02 -22.69 11.16
N PHE A 27 -2.03 -22.14 9.95
CA PHE A 27 -2.71 -22.73 8.80
C PHE A 27 -1.71 -23.19 7.75
N ASN A 28 -1.95 -24.39 7.21
CA ASN A 28 -1.19 -24.90 6.07
C ASN A 28 -1.42 -23.96 4.87
N PRO A 29 -0.37 -23.45 4.19
CA PRO A 29 -0.49 -22.53 3.03
C PRO A 29 -1.35 -23.01 1.88
N ARG A 30 -1.63 -24.33 1.79
CA ARG A 30 -2.57 -24.90 0.82
C ARG A 30 -4.04 -24.79 1.21
N ASN A 31 -4.36 -24.28 2.40
CA ASN A 31 -5.74 -24.16 2.83
C ASN A 31 -6.46 -23.06 2.03
N THR A 32 -7.64 -23.35 1.50
CA THR A 32 -8.38 -22.45 0.59
C THR A 32 -8.61 -21.06 1.20
N LEU A 33 -8.83 -21.00 2.52
CA LEU A 33 -8.95 -19.75 3.29
C LEU A 33 -7.71 -18.86 3.17
N MET A 34 -6.53 -19.47 3.16
CA MET A 34 -5.24 -18.79 3.12
C MET A 34 -4.95 -18.21 1.73
N ILE A 35 -5.32 -18.93 0.68
CA ILE A 35 -5.26 -18.47 -0.71
C ILE A 35 -6.19 -17.25 -0.90
N VAL A 36 -7.40 -17.31 -0.35
CA VAL A 36 -8.36 -16.19 -0.42
C VAL A 36 -7.85 -14.98 0.36
N LEU A 37 -7.33 -15.19 1.58
CA LEU A 37 -6.73 -14.14 2.40
C LEU A 37 -5.53 -13.49 1.72
N SER A 38 -4.65 -14.29 1.11
CA SER A 38 -3.47 -13.81 0.37
C SER A 38 -3.88 -12.99 -0.85
N LYS A 39 -4.81 -13.48 -1.69
CA LYS A 39 -5.36 -12.72 -2.83
C LYS A 39 -5.98 -11.38 -2.40
N ASN A 40 -6.72 -11.38 -1.29
CA ASN A 40 -7.35 -10.15 -0.81
C ASN A 40 -6.31 -9.16 -0.30
N LEU A 41 -5.26 -9.64 0.37
CA LEU A 41 -4.14 -8.80 0.82
C LEU A 41 -3.40 -8.18 -0.38
N ASP A 42 -3.10 -8.97 -1.40
CA ASP A 42 -2.45 -8.50 -2.64
C ASP A 42 -3.26 -7.40 -3.32
N LYS A 43 -4.57 -7.57 -3.44
CA LYS A 43 -5.46 -6.55 -4.02
C LYS A 43 -5.38 -5.22 -3.27
N HIS A 44 -5.29 -5.27 -1.93
CA HIS A 44 -5.13 -4.08 -1.11
C HIS A 44 -3.75 -3.42 -1.27
N ILE A 45 -2.69 -4.21 -1.41
CA ILE A 45 -1.33 -3.70 -1.65
C ILE A 45 -1.25 -3.04 -3.04
N ALA A 46 -1.77 -3.70 -4.08
CA ALA A 46 -1.79 -3.16 -5.44
C ALA A 46 -2.58 -1.85 -5.51
N LYS A 47 -3.73 -1.75 -4.83
CA LYS A 47 -4.50 -0.50 -4.76
C LYS A 47 -3.72 0.61 -4.04
N TYR A 48 -3.02 0.28 -2.95
CA TYR A 48 -2.19 1.24 -2.24
C TYR A 48 -1.03 1.75 -3.10
N GLN A 49 -0.30 0.85 -3.76
CA GLN A 49 0.80 1.20 -4.66
C GLN A 49 0.32 2.04 -5.84
N LYS A 50 -0.84 1.73 -6.42
CA LYS A 50 -1.43 2.54 -7.50
C LYS A 50 -1.73 3.96 -7.03
N ILE A 51 -2.33 4.13 -5.86
CA ILE A 51 -2.59 5.46 -5.28
C ILE A 51 -1.28 6.21 -5.02
N LEU A 52 -0.28 5.54 -4.45
CA LEU A 52 1.03 6.13 -4.19
C LEU A 52 1.72 6.59 -5.48
N SER A 53 1.64 5.77 -6.54
CA SER A 53 2.20 6.09 -7.86
C SER A 53 1.50 7.29 -8.51
N LEU A 54 0.18 7.40 -8.35
CA LEU A 54 -0.59 8.55 -8.84
C LEU A 54 -0.23 9.83 -8.07
N GLN A 55 -0.07 9.73 -6.75
CA GLN A 55 0.38 10.86 -5.93
C GLN A 55 1.78 11.32 -6.31
N HIS A 56 2.70 10.38 -6.55
CA HIS A 56 4.06 10.71 -6.98
C HIS A 56 4.11 11.34 -8.39
N LYS A 57 3.29 10.85 -9.33
CA LYS A 57 3.11 11.50 -10.65
C LYS A 57 2.57 12.92 -10.52
N HIS A 58 1.58 13.12 -9.66
CA HIS A 58 0.98 14.43 -9.44
C HIS A 58 1.94 15.43 -8.77
N GLU A 59 2.79 14.97 -7.85
CA GLU A 59 3.84 15.83 -7.27
C GLU A 59 4.90 16.22 -8.30
N ASN A 60 5.34 15.29 -9.15
CA ASN A 60 6.29 15.62 -10.22
C ASN A 60 5.70 16.60 -11.24
N TYR A 61 4.44 16.42 -11.65
CA TYR A 61 3.77 17.34 -12.57
C TYR A 61 3.60 18.74 -11.99
N LYS A 62 3.30 18.84 -10.69
CA LYS A 62 3.20 20.12 -9.98
C LYS A 62 4.56 20.80 -9.86
N LEU A 63 5.64 20.02 -9.68
CA LEU A 63 7.00 20.52 -9.57
C LEU A 63 7.53 21.02 -10.93
N ASP A 64 7.20 20.34 -12.03
CA ASP A 64 7.48 20.83 -13.40
C ASP A 64 6.73 22.12 -13.73
N MET A 65 5.44 22.21 -13.38
CA MET A 65 4.66 23.45 -13.57
C MET A 65 5.26 24.63 -12.81
N VAL A 66 5.75 24.42 -11.58
CA VAL A 66 6.41 25.47 -10.80
C VAL A 66 7.74 25.88 -11.44
N ARG A 67 8.52 24.93 -11.96
CA ARG A 67 9.77 25.23 -12.68
C ARG A 67 9.52 26.02 -13.96
N LEU A 68 8.49 25.67 -14.73
CA LEU A 68 8.07 26.39 -15.93
C LEU A 68 7.57 27.81 -15.64
N ALA A 69 6.98 28.04 -14.48
CA ALA A 69 6.48 29.38 -14.10
C ALA A 69 7.56 30.32 -13.58
N ILE A 70 8.75 29.79 -13.23
CA ILE A 70 9.88 30.57 -12.71
C ILE A 70 10.94 30.79 -13.81
N ALA A 71 10.92 30.00 -14.88
CA ALA A 71 11.74 30.16 -16.09
C ALA A 71 11.15 31.21 -17.03
#